data_AF-A0A917UVZ4-F1
#
_entry.id   AF-A0A917UVZ4-F1
#
_cell.length_a   1.000
_cell.length_b   1.000
_cell.length_c   1.000
_cell.angle_alpha   90.00
_cell.angle_beta   90.00
_cell.angle_gamma   90.00
#
_symmetry.space_group_name_H-M   'P 1'
#
loop_
_entity.id
_entity.type
_entity.pdbx_description
1 polymer ?
#
loop_
_entity_poly.entity_id
_entity_poly.type
_entity_poly.pdbx_seq_one_letter_code
_entity_poly.pdbx_strand_id
1 'polypeptide(L)'
;MQWARTSGGQEGDAVDRDVFTVLVVCEGNVNRSALGAVLLERWAEWYLPKGAAEHVRVTSAGLGAPVGSRMGRRTKVIAEALGADGSRHRAAKVTEAYVRTADLVLVSSSDQRDSVLALVPGALARTFTIREAGRVAEALPEWPAPRSLAELRARVFAIADNRIAGAGDDDIIDPQGKDDEAYRQMAREEVPALAELARALFGMPRAEIAAYREAVEAAEYSFPPRWGAASAGTVGRRA
;
A
#
# COMPACT_ATOMS: atom_id res chain seq x y z
N MET A 1 24.11 47.94 31.46
CA MET A 1 23.64 47.83 30.07
C MET A 1 23.52 46.35 29.74
N GLN A 2 22.30 45.92 29.50
CA GLN A 2 21.85 44.54 29.34
C GLN A 2 21.71 44.27 27.85
N TRP A 3 22.30 43.19 27.33
CA TRP A 3 21.95 42.69 26.00
C TRP A 3 21.44 41.26 26.13
N ALA A 4 20.18 41.13 25.72
CA ALA A 4 19.31 39.98 25.87
C ALA A 4 19.57 38.92 24.80
N ARG A 5 19.20 37.69 25.15
CA ARG A 5 19.01 36.56 24.24
C ARG A 5 17.83 36.84 23.31
N THR A 6 17.95 36.44 22.04
CA THR A 6 16.81 35.99 21.25
C THR A 6 17.23 34.82 20.37
N SER A 7 16.85 33.64 20.84
CA SER A 7 16.65 32.41 20.09
C SER A 7 15.51 32.61 19.09
N GLY A 8 15.62 32.00 17.91
CA GLY A 8 14.55 32.01 16.91
C GLY A 8 14.87 31.07 15.76
N GLY A 9 15.07 29.78 16.06
CA GLY A 9 15.04 28.73 15.04
C GLY A 9 13.61 28.55 14.55
N GLN A 10 13.39 28.67 13.24
CA GLN A 10 12.14 28.24 12.63
C GLN A 10 12.19 26.71 12.46
N GLU A 11 11.66 25.99 13.46
CA GLU A 11 11.23 24.60 13.30
C GLU A 11 9.96 24.59 12.46
N GLY A 12 10.09 24.15 11.21
CA GLY A 12 8.98 24.04 10.28
C GLY A 12 8.08 22.84 10.59
N ASP A 13 6.86 23.14 11.02
CA ASP A 13 5.62 22.53 10.52
C ASP A 13 5.32 21.04 10.80
N ALA A 14 5.75 20.52 11.95
CA ALA A 14 5.12 19.33 12.51
C ALA A 14 3.79 19.73 13.18
N VAL A 15 2.76 20.01 12.38
CA VAL A 15 1.39 19.98 12.89
C VAL A 15 1.18 18.55 13.38
N ASP A 16 0.98 18.37 14.69
CA ASP A 16 0.54 17.08 15.23
C ASP A 16 -0.85 16.83 14.66
N ARG A 17 -0.90 16.15 13.51
CA ARG A 17 -2.17 15.85 12.86
C ARG A 17 -2.80 14.72 13.66
N ASP A 18 -4.06 14.91 14.04
CA ASP A 18 -4.92 13.89 14.67
C ASP A 18 -5.17 12.67 13.78
N VAL A 19 -4.53 12.57 12.61
CA VAL A 19 -4.69 11.47 11.66
C VAL A 19 -3.32 11.03 11.15
N PHE A 20 -3.10 9.72 11.10
CA PHE A 20 -1.99 9.09 10.38
C PHE A 20 -2.49 8.58 9.02
N THR A 21 -1.89 9.05 7.94
CA THR A 21 -2.33 8.74 6.57
C THR A 21 -1.32 7.88 5.82
N VAL A 22 -1.74 6.71 5.33
CA VAL A 22 -1.01 5.91 4.35
C VAL A 22 -1.60 6.17 2.96
N LEU A 23 -0.75 6.47 1.99
CA LEU A 23 -1.12 6.63 0.59
C LEU A 23 -0.46 5.52 -0.24
N VAL A 24 -1.27 4.67 -0.88
CA VAL A 24 -0.77 3.65 -1.81
C VAL A 24 -0.95 4.15 -3.25
N VAL A 25 0.10 4.12 -4.06
CA VAL A 25 0.12 4.65 -5.43
C VAL A 25 0.53 3.58 -6.42
N CYS A 26 -0.17 3.50 -7.54
CA CYS A 26 0.30 2.77 -8.72
C CYS A 26 -0.08 3.54 -9.98
N GLU A 27 0.05 2.94 -11.16
CA GLU A 27 -0.32 3.62 -12.41
C GLU A 27 -1.83 3.91 -12.46
N GLY A 28 -2.66 2.87 -12.48
CA GLY A 28 -4.10 2.99 -12.75
C GLY A 28 -5.01 3.07 -11.52
N ASN A 29 -4.52 2.82 -10.30
CA ASN A 29 -5.34 2.76 -9.07
C ASN A 29 -6.57 1.85 -9.15
N VAL A 30 -6.43 0.70 -9.80
CA VAL A 30 -7.47 -0.33 -9.91
C VAL A 30 -7.00 -1.73 -9.50
N ASN A 31 -5.69 -2.00 -9.56
CA ASN A 31 -5.10 -3.29 -9.21
C ASN A 31 -4.21 -3.13 -7.95
N ARG A 32 -2.89 -3.06 -8.09
CA ARG A 32 -1.89 -2.98 -7.00
C ARG A 32 -2.25 -2.02 -5.86
N SER A 33 -2.27 -0.71 -6.13
CA SER A 33 -2.59 0.25 -5.05
C SER A 33 -4.00 0.13 -4.47
N ALA A 34 -4.95 -0.41 -5.22
CA ALA A 34 -6.29 -0.69 -4.70
C ALA A 34 -6.26 -1.89 -3.75
N LEU A 35 -5.54 -2.97 -4.10
CA LEU A 35 -5.33 -4.14 -3.24
C LEU A 35 -4.61 -3.75 -1.95
N GLY A 36 -3.47 -3.06 -2.09
CA GLY A 36 -2.66 -2.67 -0.94
C GLY A 36 -3.41 -1.77 0.04
N ALA A 37 -4.23 -0.84 -0.45
CA ALA A 37 -5.02 0.02 0.43
C ALA A 37 -6.08 -0.74 1.22
N VAL A 38 -6.88 -1.61 0.58
CA VAL A 38 -7.95 -2.32 1.30
C VAL A 38 -7.41 -3.36 2.28
N LEU A 39 -6.25 -3.96 1.98
CA LEU A 39 -5.59 -4.87 2.91
C LEU A 39 -5.02 -4.13 4.12
N LEU A 40 -4.27 -3.05 3.89
CA LEU A 40 -3.71 -2.24 4.98
C LEU A 40 -4.80 -1.60 5.84
N GLU A 41 -5.91 -1.15 5.25
CA GLU A 41 -7.07 -0.63 5.98
C GLU A 41 -7.63 -1.72 6.89
N ARG A 42 -7.91 -2.91 6.35
CA ARG A 42 -8.43 -4.04 7.13
C ARG A 42 -7.48 -4.49 8.23
N TRP A 43 -6.18 -4.54 7.97
CA TRP A 43 -5.20 -4.92 8.98
C TRP A 43 -5.01 -3.85 10.05
N ALA A 44 -5.10 -2.56 9.70
CA ALA A 44 -5.15 -1.49 10.69
C ALA A 44 -6.37 -1.67 11.61
N GLU A 45 -7.55 -1.98 11.07
CA GLU A 45 -8.77 -2.25 11.86
C GLU A 45 -8.59 -3.43 12.82
N TRP A 46 -7.90 -4.49 12.40
CA TRP A 46 -7.73 -5.71 13.21
C TRP A 46 -6.66 -5.61 14.28
N TYR A 47 -5.52 -4.98 13.98
CA TYR A 47 -4.34 -5.05 14.84
C TYR A 47 -4.08 -3.78 15.65
N LEU A 48 -4.65 -2.63 15.26
CA LEU A 48 -4.57 -1.44 16.07
C LEU A 48 -5.62 -1.44 17.19
N PRO A 49 -5.30 -0.86 18.37
CA PRO A 49 -6.32 -0.54 19.35
C PRO A 49 -7.41 0.34 18.72
N LYS A 50 -8.68 0.10 19.06
CA LYS A 50 -9.83 0.79 18.45
C LYS A 50 -9.66 2.32 18.38
N GLY A 51 -9.20 2.94 19.47
CA GLY A 51 -8.96 4.39 19.51
C GLY A 51 -7.86 4.87 18.58
N ALA A 52 -6.87 4.04 18.25
CA ALA A 52 -5.84 4.37 17.26
C ALA A 52 -6.33 4.10 15.82
N ALA A 53 -7.06 3.00 15.61
CA ALA A 53 -7.60 2.63 14.29
C ALA A 53 -8.50 3.74 13.70
N GLU A 54 -9.32 4.40 14.52
CA GLU A 54 -10.19 5.51 14.11
C GLU A 54 -9.43 6.73 13.55
N HIS A 55 -8.14 6.84 13.87
CA HIS A 55 -7.26 7.92 13.45
C HIS A 55 -6.24 7.49 12.38
N VAL A 56 -6.32 6.24 11.89
CA VAL A 56 -5.52 5.77 10.76
C VAL A 56 -6.37 5.78 9.51
N ARG A 57 -5.89 6.46 8.46
CA ARG A 57 -6.54 6.47 7.15
C ARG A 57 -5.62 5.84 6.12
N VAL A 58 -6.11 4.82 5.45
CA VAL A 58 -5.43 4.24 4.30
C VAL A 58 -6.17 4.68 3.05
N THR A 59 -5.44 5.30 2.13
CA THR A 59 -5.98 5.82 0.88
C THR A 59 -5.16 5.28 -0.28
N SER A 60 -5.72 5.33 -1.48
CA SER A 60 -4.96 5.04 -2.69
C SER A 60 -5.26 6.01 -3.81
N ALA A 61 -4.28 6.14 -4.70
CA ALA A 61 -4.38 6.97 -5.89
C ALA A 61 -3.55 6.37 -7.03
N GLY A 62 -3.64 6.97 -8.21
CA GLY A 62 -2.83 6.58 -9.35
C GLY A 62 -2.35 7.74 -10.20
N LEU A 63 -1.21 7.54 -10.85
CA LEU A 63 -0.55 8.52 -11.72
C LEU A 63 -1.38 8.78 -12.99
N GLY A 64 -1.90 7.71 -13.59
CA GLY A 64 -2.77 7.70 -14.77
C GLY A 64 -4.18 7.15 -14.48
N ALA A 65 -4.71 7.39 -13.27
CA ALA A 65 -5.94 6.75 -12.81
C ALA A 65 -7.18 7.09 -13.66
N PRO A 66 -8.00 6.11 -14.09
CA PRO A 66 -9.33 6.33 -14.65
C PRO A 66 -10.31 6.65 -13.51
N VAL A 67 -10.34 7.91 -13.09
CA VAL A 67 -11.07 8.40 -11.91
C VAL A 67 -12.51 7.88 -11.84
N GLY A 68 -12.91 7.41 -10.65
CA GLY A 68 -14.24 6.86 -10.37
C GLY A 68 -14.40 5.39 -10.75
N SER A 69 -13.43 4.78 -11.43
CA SER A 69 -13.47 3.35 -11.75
C SER A 69 -13.45 2.49 -10.48
N ARG A 70 -14.14 1.35 -10.53
CA ARG A 70 -14.09 0.35 -9.47
C ARG A 70 -12.74 -0.37 -9.46
N MET A 71 -12.45 -1.07 -8.37
CA MET A 71 -11.36 -2.04 -8.32
C MET A 71 -11.48 -3.04 -9.47
N GLY A 72 -10.34 -3.44 -10.06
CA GLY A 72 -10.26 -4.46 -11.09
C GLY A 72 -10.89 -5.76 -10.60
N ARG A 73 -11.67 -6.42 -11.45
CA ARG A 73 -12.48 -7.59 -11.02
C ARG A 73 -11.64 -8.73 -10.45
N ARG A 74 -10.47 -9.00 -11.03
CA ARG A 74 -9.53 -10.02 -10.55
C ARG A 74 -8.89 -9.62 -9.22
N THR A 75 -8.46 -8.37 -9.11
CA THR A 75 -7.95 -7.81 -7.85
C THR A 75 -9.00 -7.87 -6.75
N LYS A 76 -10.27 -7.62 -7.08
CA LYS A 76 -11.37 -7.74 -6.12
C LYS A 76 -11.51 -9.19 -5.60
N VAL A 77 -11.41 -10.20 -6.46
CA VAL A 77 -11.40 -11.61 -6.04
C VAL A 77 -10.25 -11.89 -5.08
N ILE A 78 -9.04 -11.37 -5.37
CA ILE A 78 -7.88 -11.52 -4.47
C ILE A 78 -8.15 -10.86 -3.12
N ALA A 79 -8.64 -9.60 -3.11
CA ALA A 79 -8.95 -8.88 -1.88
C ALA A 79 -9.97 -9.62 -1.01
N GLU A 80 -11.08 -10.11 -1.61
CA GLU A 80 -12.13 -10.85 -0.90
C GLU A 80 -11.60 -12.16 -0.32
N ALA A 81 -10.78 -12.90 -1.08
CA ALA A 81 -10.13 -14.12 -0.61
C ALA A 81 -9.17 -13.89 0.57
N LEU A 82 -8.59 -12.70 0.67
CA LEU A 82 -7.70 -12.26 1.75
C LEU A 82 -8.43 -11.50 2.87
N GLY A 83 -9.77 -11.50 2.87
CA GLY A 83 -10.58 -10.95 3.95
C GLY A 83 -10.84 -9.44 3.89
N ALA A 84 -10.54 -8.77 2.78
CA ALA A 84 -10.79 -7.34 2.56
C ALA A 84 -11.93 -7.07 1.55
N ASP A 85 -12.66 -5.97 1.73
CA ASP A 85 -13.75 -5.57 0.83
C ASP A 85 -13.32 -4.45 -0.14
N GLY A 86 -13.14 -4.81 -1.41
CA GLY A 86 -12.84 -3.86 -2.50
C GLY A 86 -14.05 -3.16 -3.12
N SER A 87 -15.28 -3.41 -2.67
CA SER A 87 -16.51 -2.95 -3.34
C SER A 87 -16.69 -1.42 -3.33
N ARG A 88 -16.19 -0.77 -2.27
CA ARG A 88 -16.27 0.68 -2.08
C ARG A 88 -15.13 1.44 -2.75
N HIS A 89 -14.06 0.75 -3.15
CA HIS A 89 -12.91 1.37 -3.82
C HIS A 89 -13.33 2.15 -5.07
N ARG A 90 -12.79 3.36 -5.21
CA ARG A 90 -12.93 4.19 -6.40
C ARG A 90 -11.57 4.76 -6.77
N ALA A 91 -11.19 4.59 -8.03
CA ALA A 91 -9.93 5.10 -8.52
C ALA A 91 -9.88 6.63 -8.38
N ALA A 92 -8.76 7.15 -7.90
CA ALA A 92 -8.50 8.58 -7.73
C ALA A 92 -7.15 8.94 -8.34
N LYS A 93 -7.02 10.17 -8.85
CA LYS A 93 -5.75 10.66 -9.36
C LYS A 93 -4.87 11.14 -8.21
N VAL A 94 -3.59 10.80 -8.25
CA VAL A 94 -2.63 11.30 -7.27
C VAL A 94 -2.44 12.80 -7.44
N THR A 95 -2.33 13.52 -6.33
CA THR A 95 -2.09 14.95 -6.29
C THR A 95 -0.92 15.26 -5.36
N GLU A 96 -0.27 16.40 -5.58
CA GLU A 96 0.76 16.90 -4.67
C GLU A 96 0.24 17.00 -3.23
N ALA A 97 -1.01 17.43 -3.04
CA ALA A 97 -1.66 17.52 -1.75
C ALA A 97 -1.72 16.16 -1.04
N TYR A 98 -2.15 15.10 -1.73
CA TYR A 98 -2.19 13.75 -1.16
C TYR A 98 -0.81 13.29 -0.71
N VAL A 99 0.22 13.52 -1.55
CA VAL A 99 1.59 13.17 -1.22
C VAL A 99 2.07 13.98 -0.02
N ARG A 100 1.83 15.29 0.06
CA ARG A 100 2.22 16.14 1.20
C ARG A 100 1.53 15.74 2.51
N THR A 101 0.28 15.32 2.45
CA THR A 101 -0.50 14.95 3.65
C THR A 101 -0.20 13.55 4.17
N ALA A 102 0.30 12.64 3.33
CA ALA A 102 0.62 11.28 3.76
C ALA A 102 1.75 11.27 4.81
N ASP A 103 1.65 10.41 5.81
CA ASP A 103 2.74 10.09 6.72
C ASP A 103 3.60 8.94 6.16
N LEU A 104 3.02 8.11 5.30
CA LEU A 104 3.68 7.05 4.55
C LEU A 104 3.12 6.97 3.12
N VAL A 105 3.99 6.89 2.12
CA VAL A 105 3.66 6.68 0.71
C VAL A 105 4.27 5.37 0.25
N LEU A 106 3.44 4.51 -0.33
CA LEU A 106 3.82 3.21 -0.86
C LEU A 106 3.57 3.20 -2.35
N VAL A 107 4.56 2.81 -3.15
CA VAL A 107 4.43 2.70 -4.61
C VAL A 107 4.71 1.27 -5.09
N SER A 108 4.22 0.90 -6.26
CA SER A 108 4.42 -0.45 -6.80
C SER A 108 5.71 -0.63 -7.60
N SER A 109 6.41 0.46 -7.96
CA SER A 109 7.71 0.39 -8.65
C SER A 109 8.59 1.60 -8.38
N SER A 110 9.88 1.44 -8.67
CA SER A 110 10.90 2.49 -8.64
C SER A 110 10.54 3.69 -9.54
N ASP A 111 10.11 3.46 -10.79
CA ASP A 111 9.64 4.54 -11.68
C ASP A 111 8.45 5.33 -11.11
N GLN A 112 7.55 4.65 -10.40
CA GLN A 112 6.43 5.30 -9.73
C GLN A 112 6.89 6.11 -8.52
N ARG A 113 7.93 5.64 -7.80
CA ARG A 113 8.58 6.42 -6.73
C ARG A 113 9.13 7.71 -7.30
N ASP A 114 9.87 7.64 -8.40
CA ASP A 114 10.47 8.80 -9.04
C ASP A 114 9.40 9.79 -9.51
N SER A 115 8.29 9.28 -10.07
CA SER A 115 7.14 10.10 -10.44
C SER A 115 6.47 10.80 -9.25
N VAL A 116 6.33 10.11 -8.11
CA VAL A 116 5.81 10.70 -6.87
C VAL A 116 6.78 11.75 -6.30
N LEU A 117 8.08 11.48 -6.33
CA LEU A 117 9.10 12.41 -5.83
C LEU A 117 9.30 13.62 -6.75
N ALA A 118 8.99 13.50 -8.04
CA ALA A 118 8.91 14.64 -8.94
C ALA A 118 7.79 15.63 -8.53
N LEU A 119 6.70 15.14 -7.92
CA LEU A 119 5.65 16.00 -7.36
C LEU A 119 6.08 16.62 -6.02
N VAL A 120 6.68 15.81 -5.13
CA VAL A 120 7.09 16.25 -3.79
C VAL A 120 8.47 15.66 -3.43
N PRO A 121 9.58 16.33 -3.78
CA PRO A 121 10.92 15.81 -3.52
C PRO A 121 11.20 15.55 -2.03
N GLY A 122 10.63 16.38 -1.16
CA GLY A 122 10.77 16.24 0.30
C GLY A 122 10.06 15.01 0.91
N ALA A 123 9.33 14.22 0.12
CA ALA A 123 8.65 13.01 0.61
C ALA A 123 9.56 11.75 0.63
N LEU A 124 10.83 11.85 0.23
CA LEU A 124 11.75 10.71 0.09
C LEU A 124 11.84 9.83 1.34
N ALA A 125 11.93 10.45 2.53
CA ALA A 125 12.07 9.74 3.80
C ALA A 125 10.84 8.89 4.16
N ARG A 126 9.69 9.14 3.52
CA ARG A 126 8.44 8.43 3.76
C ARG A 126 7.84 7.81 2.50
N THR A 127 8.59 7.73 1.41
CA THR A 127 8.16 7.10 0.16
C THR A 127 9.01 5.88 -0.11
N PHE A 128 8.38 4.71 -0.24
CA PHE A 128 9.03 3.42 -0.47
C PHE A 128 8.32 2.68 -1.58
N THR A 129 9.02 1.80 -2.30
CA THR A 129 8.29 0.72 -2.98
C THR A 129 7.73 -0.23 -1.93
N ILE A 130 6.61 -0.91 -2.22
CA ILE A 130 5.98 -1.83 -1.26
C ILE A 130 6.95 -2.94 -0.84
N ARG A 131 7.69 -3.52 -1.79
CA ARG A 131 8.64 -4.61 -1.49
C ARG A 131 9.87 -4.11 -0.73
N GLU A 132 10.36 -2.91 -1.02
CA GLU A 132 11.41 -2.25 -0.22
C GLU A 132 10.96 -2.09 1.23
N ALA A 133 9.75 -1.54 1.44
CA ALA A 133 9.19 -1.34 2.78
C ALA A 133 9.03 -2.66 3.53
N GLY A 134 8.51 -3.70 2.88
CA GLY A 134 8.36 -5.03 3.47
C GLY A 134 9.70 -5.67 3.84
N ARG A 135 10.69 -5.62 2.95
CA ARG A 135 12.04 -6.14 3.18
C ARG A 135 12.74 -5.44 4.34
N VAL A 136 12.63 -4.11 4.43
CA VAL A 136 13.19 -3.37 5.58
C VAL A 136 12.41 -3.71 6.86
N ALA A 137 11.08 -3.78 6.80
CA ALA A 137 10.24 -4.13 7.93
C ALA A 137 10.58 -5.52 8.50
N GLU A 138 10.83 -6.52 7.64
CA GLU A 138 11.24 -7.88 8.03
C GLU A 138 12.47 -7.90 8.94
N ALA A 139 13.44 -7.01 8.67
CA ALA A 139 14.68 -6.89 9.44
C ALA A 139 14.50 -6.14 10.78
N LEU A 140 13.39 -5.42 10.97
CA LEU A 140 13.11 -4.67 12.19
C LEU A 140 12.66 -5.60 13.34
N PRO A 141 13.00 -5.25 14.59
CA PRO A 141 12.53 -6.00 15.76
C PRO A 141 11.00 -6.04 15.83
N GLU A 142 10.49 -7.00 16.59
CA GLU A 142 9.06 -7.06 16.87
C GLU A 142 8.67 -5.95 17.85
N TRP A 143 7.61 -5.22 17.51
CA TRP A 143 7.03 -4.19 18.36
C TRP A 143 5.59 -4.57 18.70
N PRO A 144 5.12 -4.27 19.93
CA PRO A 144 3.70 -4.37 20.25
C PRO A 144 2.88 -3.42 19.36
N ALA A 145 1.55 -3.50 19.41
CA ALA A 145 0.71 -2.52 18.75
C ALA A 145 1.05 -1.08 19.25
N PRO A 146 1.10 -0.08 18.35
CA PRO A 146 1.45 1.28 18.74
C PRO A 146 0.38 1.89 19.64
N ARG A 147 0.82 2.73 20.57
CA ARG A 147 -0.06 3.39 21.56
C ARG A 147 -0.45 4.81 21.18
N SER A 148 0.15 5.37 20.12
CA SER A 148 -0.13 6.72 19.64
C SER A 148 0.22 6.87 18.16
N LEU A 149 -0.29 7.94 17.53
CA LEU A 149 0.11 8.31 16.16
C LEU A 149 1.58 8.72 16.08
N ALA A 150 2.14 9.29 17.16
CA ALA A 150 3.56 9.61 17.24
C ALA A 150 4.42 8.34 17.17
N GLU A 151 4.01 7.25 17.84
CA GLU A 151 4.68 5.95 17.71
C GLU A 151 4.57 5.38 16.29
N LEU A 152 3.42 5.54 15.60
CA LEU A 152 3.29 5.15 14.19
C LEU A 152 4.24 5.93 13.27
N ARG A 153 4.33 7.26 13.42
CA ARG A 153 5.27 8.10 12.67
C ARG A 153 6.72 7.74 12.96
N ALA A 154 7.06 7.47 14.22
CA ALA A 154 8.39 7.01 14.61
C ALA A 154 8.76 5.67 13.94
N ARG A 155 7.81 4.76 13.77
CA ARG A 155 8.03 3.49 13.04
C ARG A 155 8.30 3.71 11.56
N VAL A 156 7.64 4.69 10.91
CA VAL A 156 7.96 5.07 9.52
C VAL A 156 9.40 5.58 9.42
N PHE A 157 9.84 6.43 10.37
CA PHE A 157 11.23 6.88 10.41
C PHE A 157 12.21 5.73 10.68
N ALA A 158 11.87 4.78 11.55
CA ALA A 158 12.70 3.60 11.75
C ALA A 158 12.85 2.75 10.48
N ILE A 159 11.79 2.62 9.66
CA ILE A 159 11.88 1.97 8.34
C ILE A 159 12.79 2.81 7.41
N ALA A 160 12.70 4.14 7.44
CA ALA A 160 13.56 5.01 6.63
C ALA A 160 15.03 4.90 7.02
N ASP A 161 15.34 4.90 8.31
CA ASP A 161 16.70 4.84 8.87
C ASP A 161 17.39 3.49 8.59
N ASN A 162 16.60 2.43 8.37
CA ASN A 162 17.09 1.10 8.05
C ASN A 162 17.03 0.78 6.53
N ARG A 163 16.76 1.79 5.69
CA ARG A 163 16.76 1.63 4.23
C ARG A 163 18.18 1.30 3.73
N ILE A 164 18.31 0.17 3.04
CA ILE A 164 19.56 -0.23 2.38
C ILE A 164 19.47 0.11 0.90
N ALA A 165 20.30 1.04 0.44
CA ALA A 165 20.33 1.47 -0.96
C ALA A 165 20.79 0.34 -1.90
N GLY A 166 20.14 0.21 -3.06
CA GLY A 166 20.53 -0.74 -4.11
C GLY A 166 20.23 -2.21 -3.80
N ALA A 167 19.45 -2.50 -2.76
CA ALA A 167 19.10 -3.86 -2.38
C ALA A 167 17.92 -4.41 -3.20
N GLY A 168 18.21 -4.94 -4.39
CA GLY A 168 17.30 -5.80 -5.15
C GLY A 168 16.32 -5.10 -6.09
N ASP A 169 15.62 -5.93 -6.88
CA ASP A 169 14.45 -5.53 -7.68
C ASP A 169 13.20 -5.56 -6.77
N ASP A 170 12.80 -4.37 -6.33
CA ASP A 170 11.66 -4.18 -5.42
C ASP A 170 10.37 -3.78 -6.19
N ASP A 171 10.32 -3.97 -7.51
CA ASP A 171 9.13 -3.70 -8.29
C ASP A 171 8.11 -4.85 -8.19
N ILE A 172 6.83 -4.50 -8.28
CA ILE A 172 5.70 -5.42 -8.35
C ILE A 172 5.18 -5.43 -9.79
N ILE A 173 5.04 -6.62 -10.36
CA ILE A 173 4.53 -6.84 -11.71
C ILE A 173 3.21 -6.09 -11.93
N ASP A 174 3.11 -5.31 -13.01
CA ASP A 174 1.82 -4.76 -13.43
C ASP A 174 0.97 -5.85 -14.10
N PRO A 175 -0.18 -6.24 -13.52
CA PRO A 175 -1.06 -7.25 -14.13
C PRO A 175 -2.00 -6.65 -15.19
N GLN A 176 -2.02 -5.34 -15.37
CA GLN A 176 -2.99 -4.68 -16.25
C GLN A 176 -2.88 -5.20 -17.69
N GLY A 177 -4.00 -5.67 -18.24
CA GLY A 177 -4.06 -6.23 -19.58
C GLY A 177 -3.42 -7.62 -19.74
N LYS A 178 -2.83 -8.20 -18.70
CA LYS A 178 -2.18 -9.52 -18.72
C LYS A 178 -3.14 -10.66 -18.37
N ASP A 179 -2.60 -11.87 -18.36
CA ASP A 179 -3.31 -13.10 -18.01
C ASP A 179 -3.51 -13.25 -16.49
N ASP A 180 -4.15 -14.34 -16.10
CA ASP A 180 -4.47 -14.65 -14.71
C ASP A 180 -3.21 -14.85 -13.85
N GLU A 181 -2.13 -15.38 -14.43
CA GLU A 181 -0.89 -15.63 -13.71
C GLU A 181 -0.21 -14.32 -13.28
N ALA A 182 -0.27 -13.28 -14.10
CA ALA A 182 0.23 -11.97 -13.71
C ALA A 182 -0.50 -11.41 -12.46
N TYR A 183 -1.78 -11.71 -12.26
CA TYR A 183 -2.51 -11.31 -11.05
C TYR A 183 -2.11 -12.17 -9.83
N ARG A 184 -1.82 -13.46 -10.02
CA ARG A 184 -1.28 -14.31 -8.95
C ARG A 184 0.11 -13.84 -8.54
N GLN A 185 0.97 -13.58 -9.51
CA GLN A 185 2.31 -13.07 -9.28
C GLN A 185 2.28 -11.72 -8.57
N MET A 186 1.40 -10.79 -8.98
CA MET A 186 1.16 -9.54 -8.26
C MET A 186 0.83 -9.80 -6.77
N ALA A 187 -0.07 -10.75 -6.47
CA ALA A 187 -0.41 -11.07 -5.08
C ALA A 187 0.77 -11.66 -4.30
N ARG A 188 1.55 -12.57 -4.90
CA ARG A 188 2.75 -13.16 -4.27
C ARG A 188 3.83 -12.13 -3.96
N GLU A 189 3.98 -11.12 -4.81
CA GLU A 189 4.97 -10.05 -4.63
C GLU A 189 4.50 -8.97 -3.65
N GLU A 190 3.21 -8.61 -3.68
CA GLU A 190 2.65 -7.48 -2.92
C GLU A 190 2.25 -7.86 -1.49
N VAL A 191 1.54 -8.98 -1.31
CA VAL A 191 0.87 -9.30 -0.04
C VAL A 191 1.85 -9.61 1.10
N PRO A 192 2.89 -10.46 0.92
CA PRO A 192 3.85 -10.72 2.00
C PRO A 192 4.61 -9.47 2.43
N ALA A 193 4.95 -8.59 1.48
CA ALA A 193 5.62 -7.33 1.77
C ALA A 193 4.73 -6.37 2.59
N LEU A 194 3.45 -6.26 2.23
CA LEU A 194 2.49 -5.48 3.02
C LEU A 194 2.25 -6.09 4.40
N ALA A 195 2.27 -7.42 4.54
CA ALA A 195 2.09 -8.10 5.82
C ALA A 195 3.27 -7.83 6.78
N GLU A 196 4.51 -7.86 6.29
CA GLU A 196 5.68 -7.43 7.08
C GLU A 196 5.58 -5.97 7.50
N LEU A 197 5.13 -5.10 6.59
CA LEU A 197 4.89 -3.70 6.91
C LEU A 197 3.78 -3.54 7.96
N ALA A 198 2.69 -4.30 7.87
CA ALA A 198 1.62 -4.31 8.86
C ALA A 198 2.09 -4.82 10.22
N ARG A 199 3.03 -5.78 10.28
CA ARG A 199 3.69 -6.16 11.53
C ARG A 199 4.46 -4.99 12.12
N ALA A 200 5.33 -4.37 11.34
CA ALA A 200 6.14 -3.25 11.82
C ALA A 200 5.25 -2.07 12.26
N LEU A 201 4.22 -1.71 11.50
CA LEU A 201 3.38 -0.56 11.80
C LEU A 201 2.31 -0.86 12.86
N PHE A 202 1.55 -1.94 12.70
CA PHE A 202 0.33 -2.20 13.46
C PHE A 202 0.48 -3.27 14.54
N GLY A 203 1.61 -3.99 14.56
CA GLY A 203 1.81 -5.11 15.50
C GLY A 203 1.11 -6.40 15.08
N MET A 204 0.85 -6.59 13.78
CA MET A 204 0.38 -7.88 13.24
C MET A 204 1.33 -9.02 13.65
N PRO A 205 0.85 -10.14 14.21
CA PRO A 205 1.70 -11.27 14.60
C PRO A 205 2.39 -11.95 13.41
N ARG A 206 3.61 -12.47 13.61
CA ARG A 206 4.36 -13.21 12.57
C ARG A 206 3.61 -14.42 12.00
N ALA A 207 2.78 -15.08 12.80
CA ALA A 207 1.96 -16.20 12.36
C ALA A 207 1.00 -15.80 11.23
N GLU A 208 0.46 -14.58 11.26
CA GLU A 208 -0.42 -14.05 10.22
C GLU A 208 0.34 -13.83 8.90
N ILE A 209 1.58 -13.35 8.98
CA ILE A 209 2.43 -13.17 7.79
C ILE A 209 2.67 -14.51 7.09
N ALA A 210 2.99 -15.55 7.86
CA ALA A 210 3.15 -16.90 7.32
C ALA A 210 1.85 -17.39 6.66
N ALA A 211 0.70 -17.16 7.29
CA ALA A 211 -0.62 -17.52 6.75
C ALA A 211 -0.92 -16.78 5.43
N TYR A 212 -0.65 -15.47 5.35
CA TYR A 212 -0.84 -14.71 4.12
C TYR A 212 0.11 -15.14 3.00
N ARG A 213 1.37 -15.46 3.34
CA ARG A 213 2.35 -15.98 2.38
C ARG A 213 1.87 -17.32 1.82
N GLU A 214 1.46 -18.24 2.68
CA GLU A 214 0.91 -19.54 2.26
C GLU A 214 -0.36 -19.34 1.41
N ALA A 215 -1.25 -18.45 1.83
CA ALA A 215 -2.49 -18.17 1.12
C ALA A 215 -2.23 -17.69 -0.31
N VAL A 216 -1.30 -16.76 -0.55
CA VAL A 216 -1.02 -16.29 -1.93
C VAL A 216 -0.23 -17.27 -2.78
N GLU A 217 0.56 -18.15 -2.15
CA GLU A 217 1.27 -19.21 -2.88
C GLU A 217 0.32 -20.34 -3.30
N ALA A 218 -0.57 -20.77 -2.40
CA ALA A 218 -1.50 -21.86 -2.63
C ALA A 218 -2.79 -21.45 -3.36
N ALA A 219 -3.08 -20.15 -3.48
CA ALA A 219 -4.34 -19.67 -4.01
C ALA A 219 -4.55 -19.98 -5.50
N GLU A 220 -5.51 -20.87 -5.77
CA GLU A 220 -6.15 -20.99 -7.07
C GLU A 220 -7.31 -20.01 -7.19
N TYR A 221 -7.00 -18.73 -7.36
CA TYR A 221 -8.06 -17.72 -7.60
C TYR A 221 -8.88 -18.07 -8.86
N SER A 222 -10.20 -18.17 -8.69
CA SER A 222 -11.14 -18.31 -9.79
C SER A 222 -11.48 -16.93 -10.34
N PHE A 223 -10.81 -16.54 -11.42
CA PHE A 223 -10.99 -15.22 -12.01
C PHE A 223 -12.14 -15.17 -13.01
N PRO A 224 -12.86 -14.04 -13.09
CA PRO A 224 -13.85 -13.84 -14.14
C PRO A 224 -13.18 -13.80 -15.53
N PRO A 225 -13.90 -14.20 -16.59
CA PRO A 225 -13.40 -14.16 -17.95
C PRO A 225 -13.01 -12.74 -18.36
N ARG A 226 -12.03 -12.63 -19.27
CA ARG A 226 -11.59 -11.34 -19.81
C ARG A 226 -12.75 -10.65 -20.53
N TRP A 227 -12.86 -9.34 -20.40
CA TRP A 227 -13.87 -8.55 -21.13
C TRP A 227 -13.72 -8.80 -22.63
N GLY A 228 -14.81 -9.19 -23.31
CA GLY A 228 -14.82 -9.57 -24.73
C GLY A 228 -14.71 -11.06 -25.01
N ALA A 229 -14.42 -11.90 -24.00
CA ALA A 229 -14.53 -13.36 -24.13
C ALA A 229 -15.98 -13.81 -23.86
N ALA A 230 -16.92 -13.34 -24.68
CA ALA A 230 -18.21 -14.01 -24.77
C ALA A 230 -17.98 -15.38 -25.44
N SER A 231 -18.49 -16.43 -24.81
CA SER A 231 -18.50 -17.81 -25.29
C SER A 231 -18.79 -17.87 -26.78
N ALA A 232 -17.82 -18.36 -27.56
CA ALA A 232 -18.09 -18.89 -28.90
C ALA A 232 -18.97 -20.14 -28.74
N GLY A 233 -20.26 -19.91 -28.48
CA GLY A 233 -21.27 -20.94 -28.44
C GLY A 233 -21.44 -21.49 -29.83
N THR A 234 -21.12 -22.78 -29.99
CA THR A 234 -21.36 -23.60 -31.17
C THR A 234 -22.78 -23.37 -31.70
N VAL A 235 -22.90 -22.60 -32.79
CA VAL A 235 -24.12 -22.63 -33.62
C VAL A 235 -24.11 -23.98 -34.31
N GLY A 236 -24.88 -24.92 -33.76
CA GLY A 236 -25.16 -26.20 -34.40
C GLY A 236 -25.78 -25.95 -35.76
N ARG A 237 -25.04 -26.30 -36.82
CA ARG A 237 -25.62 -26.48 -38.15
C ARG A 237 -26.56 -27.68 -38.09
N ARG A 238 -27.86 -27.42 -38.13
CA ARG A 238 -28.84 -28.42 -38.56
C ARG A 238 -28.70 -28.59 -40.08
N ALA A 239 -28.42 -29.82 -40.50
CA ALA A 239 -28.81 -30.38 -41.79
C ALA A 239 -29.50 -31.70 -41.47
#